data_AF-A0A163K609-F1
#
_entry.id   AF-A0A163K609-F1
#
_cell.length_a   1.000
_cell.length_b   1.000
_cell.length_c   1.000
_cell.angle_alpha   90.00
_cell.angle_beta   90.00
_cell.angle_gamma   90.00
#
_symmetry.space_group_name_H-M   'P 1'
#
loop_
_entity.id
_entity.type
_entity.pdbx_description
1 polymer ?
#
loop_
_entity_poly.entity_id
_entity_poly.type
_entity_poly.pdbx_seq_one_letter_code
_entity_poly.pdbx_strand_id
1 'polypeptide(L)'
;MKIKPPRQAQEWSYSSYRESIGKTLSSPGIRSSKKTHINCGSSARMPELNPGDPIQPTFAENAFVQVTMMLRKTFIQDSVLMMELHPCYPIWHHSIFSDPAYMSFKRDMLQIEAQEHDPAHTLLQQCVPMHSRFQTPI
;
A
#
# COMPACT_ATOMS: atom_id res chain seq x y z
N MET A 1 34.92 20.54 -15.43
CA MET A 1 34.18 20.04 -14.26
C MET A 1 34.33 18.51 -14.24
N LYS A 2 34.99 17.91 -13.24
CA LYS A 2 35.10 16.44 -13.13
C LYS A 2 33.87 15.91 -12.39
N ILE A 3 32.99 15.21 -13.10
CA ILE A 3 31.81 14.56 -12.51
C ILE A 3 32.32 13.34 -11.74
N LYS A 4 32.02 13.27 -10.44
CA LYS A 4 32.39 12.14 -9.58
C LYS A 4 31.54 10.94 -10.02
N PRO A 5 32.13 9.73 -10.18
CA PRO A 5 31.34 8.57 -10.58
C PRO A 5 30.25 8.30 -9.54
N PRO A 6 29.05 7.87 -9.97
CA PRO A 6 27.97 7.55 -9.06
C PRO A 6 28.45 6.50 -8.06
N ARG A 7 28.17 6.72 -6.77
CA ARG A 7 28.42 5.72 -5.73
C ARG A 7 27.67 4.46 -6.11
N GLN A 8 28.39 3.36 -6.38
CA GLN A 8 27.75 2.06 -6.45
C GLN A 8 27.15 1.77 -5.07
N ALA A 9 25.84 1.56 -5.03
CA ALA A 9 25.17 1.10 -3.83
C ALA A 9 25.64 -0.34 -3.54
N GLN A 10 25.92 -0.65 -2.28
CA GLN A 10 26.24 -2.02 -1.86
C GLN A 10 24.99 -2.88 -2.05
N GLU A 11 24.94 -3.64 -3.14
CA GLU A 11 23.87 -4.60 -3.36
C GLU A 11 23.98 -5.75 -2.35
N TRP A 12 22.85 -6.19 -1.80
CA TRP A 12 22.84 -7.33 -0.89
C TRP A 12 23.12 -8.61 -1.67
N SER A 13 23.96 -9.49 -1.11
CA SER A 13 24.13 -10.81 -1.70
C SER A 13 22.83 -11.61 -1.63
N TYR A 14 22.60 -12.46 -2.62
CA TYR A 14 21.45 -13.36 -2.65
C TYR A 14 21.36 -14.24 -1.38
N SER A 15 22.51 -14.67 -0.83
CA SER A 15 22.55 -15.43 0.42
C SER A 15 22.01 -14.61 1.60
N SER A 16 22.39 -13.34 1.72
CA SER A 16 21.90 -12.42 2.76
C SER A 16 20.40 -12.19 2.65
N TYR A 17 19.91 -11.93 1.42
CA TYR A 17 18.48 -11.79 1.15
C TYR A 17 17.69 -13.05 1.54
N ARG A 18 18.18 -14.23 1.13
CA ARG A 18 17.55 -15.53 1.45
C ARG A 18 17.52 -15.79 2.96
N GLU A 19 18.61 -15.53 3.67
CA GLU A 19 18.67 -15.70 5.13
C GLU A 19 17.72 -14.75 5.85
N SER A 20 17.62 -13.50 5.41
CA SER A 20 16.66 -12.52 5.94
C SER A 20 15.22 -13.02 5.80
N ILE A 21 14.83 -13.49 4.62
CA ILE A 21 13.50 -14.09 4.39
C ILE A 21 13.27 -15.28 5.31
N GLY A 22 14.26 -16.17 5.45
CA GLY A 22 14.16 -17.34 6.33
C GLY A 22 13.89 -16.96 7.79
N LYS A 23 14.57 -15.92 8.29
CA LYS A 23 14.38 -15.40 9.65
C LYS A 23 12.97 -14.82 9.83
N THR A 24 12.54 -13.96 8.91
CA THR A 24 11.21 -13.33 8.97
C THR A 24 10.08 -14.37 8.96
N LEU A 25 10.20 -15.44 8.18
CA LEU A 25 9.21 -16.51 8.13
C LEU A 25 9.24 -17.41 9.37
N SER A 26 10.41 -17.62 9.97
CA SER A 26 10.54 -18.42 11.20
C SER A 26 9.89 -17.76 12.42
N SER A 27 9.83 -16.43 12.46
CA SER A 27 9.22 -15.67 13.57
C SER A 27 7.74 -16.03 13.82
N PRO A 28 6.85 -16.07 12.80
CA PRO A 28 5.49 -16.59 12.94
C PRO A 28 5.39 -18.13 12.81
N GLY A 29 6.51 -18.86 12.82
CA GLY A 29 6.51 -20.33 12.68
C GLY A 29 6.26 -20.86 11.26
N ILE A 30 6.39 -20.02 10.23
CA ILE A 30 6.18 -20.41 8.83
C ILE A 30 7.41 -21.16 8.31
N ARG A 31 7.19 -22.42 7.92
CA ARG A 31 8.25 -23.26 7.33
C ARG A 31 8.43 -22.94 5.85
N SER A 32 9.50 -22.22 5.52
CA SER A 32 9.90 -21.98 4.12
C SER A 32 10.73 -23.15 3.58
N SER A 33 10.36 -23.68 2.41
CA SER A 33 11.20 -24.62 1.66
C SER A 33 11.97 -23.87 0.56
N LYS A 34 13.14 -24.38 0.15
CA LYS A 34 14.00 -23.75 -0.87
C LYS A 34 13.27 -23.47 -2.21
N LYS A 35 12.15 -24.14 -2.49
CA LYS A 35 11.43 -24.09 -3.77
C LYS A 35 10.13 -23.27 -3.75
N THR A 36 9.65 -22.82 -2.59
CA THR A 36 8.29 -22.24 -2.46
C THR A 36 8.18 -20.78 -2.95
N HIS A 37 9.27 -19.99 -2.96
CA HIS A 37 9.21 -18.56 -3.35
C HIS A 37 10.01 -18.17 -4.61
N ILE A 38 10.85 -19.08 -5.15
CA ILE A 38 11.86 -18.73 -6.18
C ILE A 38 11.54 -19.33 -7.55
N ASN A 39 10.65 -20.33 -7.61
CA ASN A 39 10.29 -21.02 -8.86
C ASN A 39 8.93 -20.58 -9.44
N CYS A 40 8.31 -19.53 -8.90
CA CYS A 40 7.06 -18.99 -9.44
C CYS A 40 7.27 -17.65 -10.16
N GLY A 41 8.46 -17.48 -10.76
CA GLY A 41 8.74 -16.39 -11.68
C GLY A 41 8.16 -16.71 -13.06
N SER A 42 7.34 -15.78 -13.55
CA SER A 42 7.09 -15.53 -14.99
C SER A 42 5.90 -16.24 -15.65
N SER A 43 4.69 -15.83 -15.26
CA SER A 43 3.63 -15.53 -16.23
C SER A 43 3.53 -14.02 -16.46
N ALA A 44 4.66 -13.33 -16.49
CA ALA A 44 4.70 -11.98 -17.03
C ALA A 44 4.78 -12.12 -18.56
N ARG A 45 3.71 -11.78 -19.27
CA ARG A 45 3.77 -11.58 -20.73
C ARG A 45 4.71 -10.40 -20.97
N MET A 46 5.98 -10.68 -21.19
CA MET A 46 6.87 -9.73 -21.85
C MET A 46 6.38 -9.63 -23.29
N PRO A 47 5.90 -8.47 -23.78
CA PRO A 47 5.76 -8.30 -25.22
C PRO A 47 7.14 -8.57 -25.83
N GLU A 48 7.20 -9.49 -26.79
CA GLU A 48 8.42 -9.75 -27.56
C GLU A 48 8.80 -8.45 -28.29
N LEU A 49 9.75 -7.71 -27.71
CA LEU A 49 10.44 -6.65 -28.42
C LEU A 49 11.44 -7.33 -29.34
N ASN A 50 11.39 -7.02 -30.64
CA ASN A 50 12.33 -7.55 -31.63
C ASN A 50 13.77 -7.30 -31.14
N PRO A 51 14.72 -8.23 -31.34
CA PRO A 51 16.10 -8.12 -30.82
C PRO A 51 16.94 -6.95 -31.34
N GLY A 52 16.35 -5.99 -32.05
CA GLY A 52 17.02 -4.83 -32.63
C GLY A 52 16.41 -3.47 -32.27
N ASP A 53 15.31 -3.42 -31.53
CA ASP A 53 14.68 -2.14 -31.18
C ASP A 53 15.32 -1.57 -29.89
N PRO A 54 15.94 -0.37 -29.93
CA PRO A 54 16.45 0.24 -28.72
C PRO A 54 15.29 0.46 -27.75
N ILE A 55 15.40 -0.10 -26.53
CA ILE A 55 14.47 0.22 -25.44
C ILE A 55 14.54 1.73 -25.26
N GLN A 56 13.48 2.42 -25.68
CA GLN A 56 13.35 3.86 -25.53
C GLN A 56 13.39 4.16 -24.03
N PRO A 57 14.44 4.84 -23.51
CA PRO A 57 14.58 5.15 -22.08
C PRO A 57 13.33 5.81 -21.51
N THR A 58 12.66 6.60 -22.35
CA THR A 58 11.40 7.30 -22.07
C THR A 58 10.25 6.39 -21.63
N PHE A 59 10.12 5.17 -22.17
CA PHE A 59 9.01 4.28 -21.79
C PHE A 59 9.19 3.72 -20.37
N ALA A 60 10.40 3.27 -20.04
CA ALA A 60 10.71 2.74 -18.72
C ALA A 60 10.66 3.85 -17.63
N GLU A 61 11.15 5.05 -17.95
CA GLU A 61 11.07 6.21 -17.06
C GLU A 61 9.61 6.59 -16.75
N ASN A 62 8.76 6.67 -17.78
CA ASN A 62 7.35 6.98 -17.60
C ASN A 62 6.60 5.90 -16.81
N ALA A 63 6.90 4.62 -17.06
CA ALA A 63 6.33 3.51 -16.29
C ALA A 63 6.74 3.58 -14.81
N PHE A 64 8.01 3.89 -14.53
CA PHE A 64 8.51 4.04 -13.16
C PHE A 64 7.83 5.20 -12.41
N VAL A 65 7.61 6.34 -13.08
CA VAL A 65 6.87 7.47 -12.50
C VAL A 65 5.44 7.07 -12.18
N GLN A 66 4.76 6.33 -13.07
CA GLN A 66 3.41 5.84 -12.81
C GLN A 66 3.35 4.90 -11.60
N VAL A 67 4.25 3.93 -11.52
CA VAL A 67 4.34 3.00 -10.39
C VAL A 67 4.60 3.78 -9.08
N THR A 68 5.52 4.75 -9.10
CA THR A 68 5.81 5.60 -7.94
C THR A 68 4.60 6.42 -7.51
N MET A 69 3.81 6.93 -8.47
CA MET A 69 2.60 7.68 -8.18
C MET A 69 1.50 6.80 -7.59
N MET A 70 1.32 5.58 -8.12
CA MET A 70 0.39 4.61 -7.55
C MET A 70 0.80 4.23 -6.12
N LEU A 71 2.08 3.90 -5.92
CA LEU A 71 2.62 3.56 -4.60
C LEU A 71 2.42 4.71 -3.62
N ARG A 72 2.66 5.97 -4.03
CA ARG A 72 2.42 7.14 -3.19
C ARG A 72 0.95 7.23 -2.74
N LYS A 73 0.00 7.01 -3.65
CA LYS A 73 -1.43 7.07 -3.32
C LYS A 73 -1.80 6.00 -2.30
N THR A 74 -1.46 4.74 -2.58
CA THR A 74 -1.74 3.62 -1.68
C THR A 74 -1.05 3.80 -0.33
N PHE A 75 0.22 4.20 -0.32
CA PHE A 75 0.96 4.42 0.92
C PHE A 75 0.33 5.51 1.80
N ILE A 76 -0.08 6.65 1.22
CA ILE A 76 -0.72 7.72 2.00
C ILE A 76 -2.11 7.28 2.49
N GLN A 77 -2.87 6.56 1.68
CA GLN A 77 -4.17 6.02 2.08
C GLN A 77 -4.03 5.04 3.26
N ASP A 78 -3.19 4.02 3.09
CA ASP A 78 -3.01 2.95 4.09
C ASP A 78 -2.27 3.44 5.34
N SER A 79 -1.53 4.55 5.25
CA SER A 79 -0.83 5.14 6.40
C SER A 79 -1.77 5.45 7.57
N VAL A 80 -3.02 5.81 7.30
CA VAL A 80 -4.02 6.11 8.34
C VAL A 80 -4.19 4.93 9.27
N LEU A 81 -4.46 3.74 8.70
CA LEU A 81 -4.60 2.48 9.44
C LEU A 81 -3.25 2.02 10.02
N MET A 82 -2.18 2.11 9.24
CA MET A 82 -0.85 1.65 9.68
C MET A 82 -0.30 2.46 10.86
N MET A 83 -0.68 3.73 10.99
CA MET A 83 -0.36 4.56 12.16
C MET A 83 -1.13 4.14 13.41
N GLU A 84 -2.33 3.57 13.28
CA GLU A 84 -3.09 3.03 14.42
C GLU A 84 -2.56 1.67 14.87
N LEU A 85 -2.24 0.80 13.91
CA LEU A 85 -1.67 -0.53 14.19
C LEU A 85 -0.25 -0.46 14.75
N HIS A 86 0.57 0.48 14.26
CA HIS A 86 1.99 0.54 14.58
C HIS A 86 2.49 1.99 14.80
N PRO A 87 2.07 2.67 15.88
CA PRO A 87 2.36 4.08 16.11
C PRO A 87 3.85 4.40 16.31
N CYS A 88 4.67 3.42 16.71
CA CYS A 88 6.08 3.62 17.03
C CYS A 88 7.03 3.57 15.82
N TYR A 89 6.54 3.39 14.58
CA TYR A 89 7.45 3.32 13.43
C TYR A 89 8.11 4.67 13.15
N PRO A 90 9.43 4.71 12.85
CA PRO A 90 10.15 5.94 12.56
C PRO A 90 9.56 6.77 11.42
N ILE A 91 8.95 6.11 10.43
CA ILE A 91 8.38 6.76 9.23
C ILE A 91 7.29 7.79 9.58
N TRP A 92 6.54 7.58 10.67
CA TRP A 92 5.47 8.48 11.12
C TRP A 92 5.97 9.81 11.71
N HIS A 93 7.26 9.92 12.03
CA HIS A 93 7.85 11.19 12.49
C HIS A 93 8.09 12.17 11.33
N HIS A 94 7.87 11.74 10.08
CA HIS A 94 8.01 12.63 8.93
C HIS A 94 6.92 13.72 8.96
N SER A 95 7.31 14.96 8.68
CA SER A 95 6.43 16.14 8.79
C SER A 95 5.14 16.03 7.99
N ILE A 96 5.14 15.29 6.88
CA ILE A 96 3.95 15.01 6.07
C ILE A 96 2.78 14.44 6.89
N PHE A 97 3.07 13.63 7.91
CA PHE A 97 2.06 13.00 8.75
C PHE A 97 1.57 13.91 9.89
N SER A 98 2.25 15.03 10.13
CA SER A 98 1.83 16.08 11.06
C SER A 98 1.18 17.27 10.34
N ASP A 99 1.13 17.25 9.01
CA ASP A 99 0.60 18.32 8.20
C ASP A 99 -0.92 18.47 8.40
N PRO A 100 -1.47 19.69 8.52
CA PRO A 100 -2.91 19.89 8.69
C PRO A 100 -3.78 19.28 7.58
N ALA A 101 -3.30 19.27 6.33
CA ALA A 101 -4.04 18.67 5.21
C ALA A 101 -4.08 17.15 5.35
N TYR A 102 -2.97 16.52 5.77
CA TYR A 102 -2.95 15.10 6.09
C TYR A 102 -3.86 14.79 7.28
N MET A 103 -3.85 15.60 8.34
CA MET A 103 -4.73 15.42 9.51
C MET A 103 -6.22 15.53 9.16
N SER A 104 -6.58 16.42 8.24
CA SER A 104 -7.95 16.47 7.70
C SER A 104 -8.28 15.19 6.94
N PHE A 105 -7.41 14.78 6.01
CA PHE A 105 -7.57 13.54 5.25
C PHE A 105 -7.72 12.31 6.15
N LYS A 106 -6.89 12.19 7.19
CA LYS A 106 -6.94 11.11 8.17
C LYS A 106 -8.31 11.03 8.85
N ARG A 107 -8.86 12.18 9.27
CA ARG A 107 -10.19 12.24 9.89
C ARG A 107 -11.28 11.77 8.94
N ASP A 108 -11.25 12.25 7.70
CA ASP A 108 -12.25 11.90 6.68
C ASP A 108 -12.21 10.39 6.36
N MET A 109 -11.01 9.80 6.28
CA MET A 109 -10.84 8.36 6.08
C MET A 109 -11.41 7.52 7.22
N LEU A 110 -11.10 7.87 8.48
CA LEU A 110 -11.62 7.16 9.65
C LEU A 110 -13.14 7.29 9.76
N GLN A 111 -13.72 8.39 9.29
CA GLN A 111 -15.18 8.55 9.25
C GLN A 111 -15.83 7.59 8.26
N ILE A 112 -15.21 7.33 7.11
CA ILE A 112 -15.71 6.36 6.12
C ILE A 112 -15.66 4.93 6.69
N GLU A 113 -14.59 4.57 7.39
CA GLU A 113 -14.45 3.26 8.03
C GLU A 113 -15.47 3.06 9.16
N ALA A 114 -15.66 4.06 10.03
CA ALA A 114 -16.64 4.00 11.12
C ALA A 114 -18.09 3.97 10.63
N GLN A 115 -18.34 4.41 9.39
CA GLN A 115 -19.65 4.38 8.75
C GLN A 115 -19.87 3.10 7.93
N GLU A 116 -19.00 2.10 8.02
CA GLU A 116 -19.30 0.74 7.54
C GLU A 116 -20.41 0.14 8.41
N HIS A 117 -21.61 0.55 8.07
CA HIS A 117 -22.81 0.25 8.79
C HIS A 117 -23.40 -1.03 8.22
N ASP A 118 -23.78 -1.96 9.11
CA ASP A 118 -24.54 -3.15 8.74
C ASP A 118 -25.67 -2.72 7.77
N PRO A 119 -25.72 -3.26 6.54
CA PRO A 119 -26.74 -2.91 5.57
C PRO A 119 -28.17 -3.04 6.16
N ALA A 120 -28.37 -3.94 7.12
CA ALA A 120 -29.65 -4.08 7.82
C ALA A 120 -30.01 -2.86 8.68
N HIS A 121 -29.04 -2.22 9.35
CA HIS A 121 -29.30 -1.07 10.21
C HIS A 121 -29.60 0.20 9.38
N THR A 122 -29.03 0.32 8.15
CA THR A 122 -29.32 1.45 7.25
C THR A 122 -30.76 1.40 6.74
N LEU A 123 -31.23 0.20 6.37
CA LEU A 123 -32.60 -0.01 5.89
C LEU A 123 -33.63 0.27 7.00
N LEU A 124 -33.34 -0.13 8.24
CA LEU A 124 -34.22 0.14 9.37
C LEU A 124 -34.36 1.65 9.64
N GLN A 125 -33.26 2.41 9.63
CA GLN A 125 -33.29 3.87 9.82
C GLN A 125 -34.08 4.61 8.73
N GLN A 126 -34.05 4.12 7.49
CA GLN A 126 -34.84 4.67 6.38
C GLN A 126 -36.35 4.44 6.55
N CYS A 127 -36.75 3.40 7.29
CA CYS A 127 -38.16 3.11 7.59
C CYS A 127 -38.70 3.84 8.84
N VAL A 128 -37.82 4.35 9.73
CA VAL A 128 -38.23 5.08 10.95
C VAL A 128 -39.13 6.30 10.67
N PRO A 129 -38.89 7.14 9.64
CA PRO A 129 -39.75 8.28 9.34
C PRO A 129 -41.15 7.89 8.87
N MET A 130 -41.33 6.66 8.35
CA MET A 130 -42.66 6.17 7.97
C MET A 130 -43.51 5.78 9.18
N HIS A 131 -42.88 5.41 10.30
CA HIS A 131 -43.59 4.92 11.48
C HIS A 131 -44.09 6.04 12.40
N SER A 132 -43.43 7.21 12.45
CA SER A 132 -43.88 8.33 13.31
C SER A 132 -45.11 9.07 12.76
N ARG A 133 -45.41 8.91 11.46
CA ARG A 133 -46.59 9.51 10.82
C ARG A 133 -47.91 8.83 11.16
N PHE A 134 -47.87 7.65 11.78
CA PHE A 134 -49.06 6.89 12.18
C PHE A 134 -49.31 6.90 13.70
N GLN A 135 -48.48 7.59 14.48
CA GLN A 135 -48.67 7.70 15.91
C GLN A 135 -49.53 8.94 16.21
N THR A 136 -50.85 8.75 16.15
CA THR A 136 -51.83 9.74 16.59
C THR A 136 -51.70 9.98 18.11
N PRO A 137 -51.72 11.22 18.59
CA PRO A 137 -51.75 11.51 20.02
C PRO A 137 -53.13 11.15 20.59
N ILE A 138 -53.12 10.52 21.77
CA ILE A 138 -54.31 10.34 22.63
C ILE A 138 -54.51 11.62 23.44
#